data_AF-A0A2V6R0T0-F1
#
_entry.id   AF-A0A2V6R0T0-F1
#
_cell.length_a   1.000
_cell.length_b   1.000
_cell.length_c   1.000
_cell.angle_alpha   90.00
_cell.angle_beta   90.00
_cell.angle_gamma   90.00
#
_symmetry.space_group_name_H-M   'P 1'
#
loop_
_entity.id
_entity.type
_entity.pdbx_description
1 polymer ?
#
loop_
_entity_poly.entity_id
_entity_poly.type
_entity_poly.pdbx_seq_one_letter_code
_entity_poly.pdbx_strand_id
1 'polypeptide(L)'
;MGVDVHGQDCTKAACRAVSDAIRHSSLPFFQDVREHGGTMLVDVTVGVPDPASVKVDVVRRELPHGEVTVRPVSGGLRVPGSDTLIACAAITVSVQYPQEPRR
;
A
#
# COMPACT_ATOMS: atom_id res chain seq x y z
N MET A 1 -7.76 -2.56 -6.57
CA MET A 1 -7.12 -3.65 -7.35
C MET A 1 -6.23 -3.05 -8.43
N GLY A 2 -5.20 -3.77 -8.88
CA GLY A 2 -4.29 -3.33 -9.93
C GLY A 2 -3.96 -4.46 -10.88
N VAL A 3 -3.77 -4.15 -12.16
CA VAL A 3 -3.54 -5.14 -13.21
C VAL A 3 -2.34 -4.73 -14.04
N ASP A 4 -1.46 -5.66 -14.37
CA ASP A 4 -0.54 -5.52 -15.49
C ASP A 4 -0.89 -6.56 -16.56
N VAL A 5 -1.19 -6.10 -17.78
CA VAL A 5 -1.86 -6.94 -18.79
C VAL A 5 -0.87 -7.75 -19.63
N HIS A 6 0.33 -7.20 -19.86
CA HIS A 6 1.32 -7.77 -20.79
C HIS A 6 2.77 -7.69 -20.32
N GLY A 7 3.07 -7.03 -19.20
CA GLY A 7 4.44 -6.82 -18.75
C GLY A 7 4.96 -7.91 -17.81
N GLN A 8 4.09 -8.79 -17.32
CA GLN A 8 4.37 -9.71 -16.22
C GLN A 8 5.03 -9.00 -15.03
N ASP A 9 4.68 -7.72 -14.80
CA ASP A 9 5.32 -6.85 -13.82
C ASP A 9 4.47 -6.78 -12.54
N CYS A 10 4.86 -7.59 -11.54
CA CYS A 10 4.25 -7.58 -10.22
C CYS A 10 4.35 -6.21 -9.51
N THR A 11 5.41 -5.43 -9.75
CA THR A 11 5.55 -4.09 -9.17
C THR A 11 4.51 -3.14 -9.75
N LYS A 12 4.35 -3.14 -11.07
CA LYS A 12 3.36 -2.29 -11.74
C LYS A 12 1.93 -2.64 -11.37
N ALA A 13 1.60 -3.92 -11.28
CA ALA A 13 0.30 -4.36 -10.77
C ALA A 13 0.08 -3.90 -9.31
N ALA A 14 1.10 -4.03 -8.45
CA ALA A 14 1.06 -3.58 -7.06
C ALA A 14 0.85 -2.07 -6.93
N CYS A 15 1.63 -1.24 -7.64
CA CYS A 15 1.47 0.22 -7.64
C CYS A 15 0.06 0.63 -8.05
N ARG A 16 -0.48 0.01 -9.12
CA ARG A 16 -1.86 0.24 -9.56
C ARG A 16 -2.87 -0.13 -8.47
N ALA A 17 -2.65 -1.23 -7.75
CA ALA A 17 -3.54 -1.65 -6.68
C ALA A 17 -3.56 -0.68 -5.51
N VAL A 18 -2.40 -0.14 -5.12
CA VAL A 18 -2.28 0.87 -4.07
C VAL A 18 -2.89 2.20 -4.52
N SER A 19 -2.59 2.66 -5.73
CA SER A 19 -3.14 3.89 -6.30
C SER A 19 -4.68 3.83 -6.35
N ASP A 20 -5.24 2.70 -6.80
CA ASP A 20 -6.68 2.45 -6.81
C ASP A 20 -7.28 2.52 -5.40
N ALA A 21 -6.65 1.89 -4.41
CA ALA A 21 -7.14 1.86 -3.03
C ALA A 21 -7.23 3.27 -2.40
N ILE A 22 -6.25 4.15 -2.66
CA ILE A 22 -6.23 5.49 -2.04
C ILE A 22 -7.03 6.54 -2.79
N ARG A 23 -7.22 6.41 -4.11
CA ARG A 23 -7.92 7.42 -4.94
C ARG A 23 -9.39 7.60 -4.57
N HIS A 24 -9.99 6.61 -3.93
CA HIS A 24 -11.39 6.62 -3.52
C HIS A 24 -11.61 6.96 -2.05
N SER A 25 -10.54 7.34 -1.33
CA SER A 25 -10.59 7.65 0.10
C SER A 25 -10.04 9.04 0.38
N SER A 26 -10.61 9.75 1.35
CA SER A 26 -10.06 11.00 1.87
C SER A 26 -9.92 10.92 3.39
N LEU A 27 -8.78 11.39 3.91
CA LEU A 27 -8.47 11.43 5.34
C LEU A 27 -8.10 12.88 5.73
N PRO A 28 -9.09 13.78 5.90
CA PRO A 28 -8.84 15.21 6.09
C PRO A 28 -8.14 15.54 7.41
N PHE A 29 -8.18 14.66 8.40
CA PHE A 29 -7.60 14.84 9.73
C PHE A 29 -6.08 14.63 9.80
N PHE A 30 -5.40 14.46 8.65
CA PHE A 30 -3.93 14.26 8.61
C PHE A 30 -3.17 15.40 9.30
N GLN A 31 -3.62 16.63 9.09
CA GLN A 31 -2.99 17.81 9.65
C GLN A 31 -3.21 17.87 11.17
N ASP A 32 -4.45 17.66 11.63
CA ASP A 32 -4.78 17.63 13.05
C ASP A 32 -3.94 16.60 13.82
N VAL A 33 -3.81 15.38 13.27
CA VAL A 33 -2.99 14.33 13.89
C VAL A 33 -1.56 14.81 14.12
N ARG A 34 -0.95 15.48 13.13
CA ARG A 34 0.42 16.00 13.23
C ARG A 34 0.54 17.16 14.20
N GLU A 35 -0.43 18.06 14.23
CA GLU A 35 -0.47 19.20 15.14
C GLU A 35 -0.55 18.76 16.61
N HIS A 36 -1.21 17.63 16.87
CA HIS A 36 -1.28 17.01 18.19
C HIS A 36 -0.12 16.03 18.48
N GLY A 37 0.95 16.09 17.67
CA GLY A 37 2.16 15.29 17.84
C GLY A 37 2.01 13.80 17.48
N GLY A 38 0.91 13.42 16.83
CA GLY A 38 0.68 12.06 16.37
C GLY A 38 1.45 11.72 15.10
N THR A 39 1.89 10.47 15.01
CA THR A 39 2.52 9.88 13.82
C THR A 39 1.52 8.94 13.14
N MET A 40 1.33 9.11 11.84
CA MET A 40 0.52 8.21 11.04
C MET A 40 1.35 7.05 10.51
N LEU A 41 0.93 5.83 10.83
CA LEU A 41 1.52 4.58 10.35
C LEU A 41 0.63 4.01 9.25
N VAL A 42 1.25 3.62 8.14
CA VAL A 42 0.54 3.08 6.97
C VAL A 42 1.11 1.71 6.64
N ASP A 43 0.34 0.68 6.96
CA ASP A 43 0.66 -0.70 6.63
C ASP A 43 -0.04 -1.10 5.33
N VAL A 44 0.76 -1.43 4.32
CA VAL A 44 0.28 -1.89 3.02
C VAL A 44 0.57 -3.37 2.88
N THR A 45 -0.47 -4.17 2.70
CA THR A 45 -0.33 -5.57 2.29
C THR A 45 -0.74 -5.70 0.83
N VAL A 46 0.14 -6.24 -0.01
CA VAL A 46 -0.16 -6.45 -1.44
C VAL A 46 -0.09 -7.93 -1.77
N GLY A 47 -1.24 -8.53 -2.11
CA GLY A 47 -1.32 -9.89 -2.62
C GLY A 47 -1.03 -9.92 -4.11
N VAL A 48 0.05 -10.60 -4.52
CA VAL A 48 0.46 -10.77 -5.92
C VAL A 48 1.01 -12.19 -6.18
N PRO A 49 1.04 -12.68 -7.44
CA PRO A 49 1.49 -14.04 -7.74
C PRO A 49 2.96 -14.31 -7.39
N ASP A 50 3.84 -13.34 -7.63
CA ASP A 50 5.26 -13.41 -7.27
C ASP A 50 5.65 -12.21 -6.37
N PRO A 51 5.50 -12.33 -5.05
CA PRO A 51 5.77 -11.23 -4.13
C PRO A 51 7.24 -10.86 -4.06
N ALA A 52 8.16 -11.78 -4.37
CA ALA A 52 9.60 -11.55 -4.30
C ALA A 52 10.11 -10.61 -5.41
N SER A 53 9.41 -10.52 -6.55
CA SER A 53 9.76 -9.59 -7.63
C SER A 53 9.20 -8.18 -7.45
N VAL A 54 8.44 -7.91 -6.38
CA VAL A 54 7.90 -6.58 -6.09
C VAL A 54 8.99 -5.66 -5.56
N LYS A 55 9.21 -4.54 -6.25
CA LYS A 55 10.08 -3.45 -5.77
C LYS A 55 9.34 -2.62 -4.73
N VAL A 56 9.50 -2.99 -3.47
CA VAL A 56 8.85 -2.37 -2.28
C VAL A 56 8.97 -0.85 -2.28
N ASP A 57 10.15 -0.30 -2.57
CA ASP A 57 10.38 1.15 -2.59
C ASP A 57 9.57 1.88 -3.66
N VAL A 58 9.26 1.22 -4.78
CA VAL A 58 8.46 1.81 -5.86
C VAL A 58 7.00 1.90 -5.43
N VAL A 59 6.43 0.83 -4.87
CA VAL A 59 5.04 0.87 -4.40
C VAL A 59 4.88 1.76 -3.16
N ARG A 60 5.91 1.86 -2.30
CA ARG A 60 5.92 2.81 -1.18
C ARG A 60 5.71 4.26 -1.63
N ARG A 61 6.25 4.65 -2.79
CA ARG A 61 6.15 6.03 -3.34
C ARG A 61 4.74 6.39 -3.84
N GLU A 62 3.85 5.41 -4.00
CA GLU A 62 2.45 5.68 -4.34
C GLU A 62 1.68 6.37 -3.20
N LEU A 63 2.17 6.24 -1.96
CA LEU A 63 1.53 6.82 -0.79
C LEU A 63 2.10 8.21 -0.48
N PRO A 64 1.27 9.27 -0.44
CA PRO A 64 1.75 10.64 -0.29
C PRO A 64 2.19 10.98 1.13
N HIS A 65 1.75 10.21 2.13
CA HIS A 65 1.83 10.57 3.54
C HIS A 65 2.01 9.36 4.46
N GLY A 66 2.54 9.62 5.66
CA GLY A 66 2.70 8.63 6.73
C GLY A 66 4.01 7.85 6.67
N GLU A 67 4.28 7.10 7.73
CA GLU A 67 5.35 6.11 7.79
C GLU A 67 4.87 4.81 7.17
N VAL A 68 5.34 4.54 5.96
CA VAL A 68 4.82 3.47 5.12
C VAL A 68 5.65 2.20 5.26
N THR A 69 4.97 1.09 5.60
CA THR A 69 5.51 -0.27 5.54
C THR A 69 4.76 -1.06 4.48
N VAL A 70 5.48 -1.63 3.50
CA VAL A 70 4.88 -2.43 2.43
C VAL A 70 5.27 -3.90 2.60
N ARG A 71 4.27 -4.78 2.55
CA ARG A 71 4.39 -6.23 2.72
C ARG A 71 3.78 -6.93 1.49
N PRO A 72 4.59 -7.25 0.46
CA PRO A 72 4.16 -8.14 -0.60
C PRO A 72 3.95 -9.55 -0.04
N VAL A 73 2.82 -10.17 -0.36
CA VAL A 73 2.48 -11.55 0.02
C VAL A 73 1.98 -12.31 -1.19
N SER A 74 2.07 -13.65 -1.13
CA SER A 74 1.48 -14.48 -2.17
C SER A 74 -0.04 -14.27 -2.21
N GLY A 75 -0.59 -14.03 -3.40
CA GLY A 75 -2.01 -13.78 -3.59
C GLY A 75 -2.30 -13.24 -5.00
N GLY A 76 -3.39 -12.47 -5.14
CA GLY A 76 -3.79 -11.93 -6.43
C GLY A 76 -4.13 -13.03 -7.44
N LEU A 77 -3.82 -12.80 -8.72
CA LEU A 77 -4.04 -13.79 -9.79
C LEU A 77 -3.02 -13.66 -10.91
N ARG A 78 -2.42 -14.78 -11.31
CA ARG A 78 -1.80 -14.93 -12.63
C ARG A 78 -2.83 -15.57 -13.53
N VAL A 79 -3.26 -14.85 -14.57
CA VAL A 79 -4.31 -15.34 -15.46
C VAL A 79 -3.74 -16.50 -16.30
N PRO A 80 -4.36 -17.70 -16.28
CA PRO A 80 -3.88 -18.82 -17.09
C PRO A 80 -3.93 -18.49 -18.59
N GLY A 81 -2.85 -18.81 -19.31
CA GLY A 81 -2.78 -18.60 -20.76
C GLY A 81 -2.60 -17.14 -21.18
N SER A 82 -2.29 -16.21 -20.26
CA SER A 82 -1.93 -14.83 -20.61
C SER A 82 -0.80 -14.29 -19.72
N ASP A 83 -0.29 -13.12 -20.11
CA ASP A 83 0.72 -12.37 -19.35
C ASP A 83 0.10 -11.48 -18.26
N THR A 84 -1.20 -11.62 -18.03
CA THR A 84 -1.95 -10.74 -17.12
C THR A 84 -1.69 -11.13 -15.67
N LEU A 85 -1.23 -10.16 -14.89
CA LEU A 85 -1.09 -10.24 -13.44
C LEU A 85 -2.07 -9.29 -12.76
N ILE A 86 -2.76 -9.78 -11.74
CA ILE A 86 -3.68 -9.01 -10.91
C ILE A 86 -3.15 -8.97 -9.48
N ALA A 87 -3.12 -7.77 -8.91
CA ALA A 87 -2.73 -7.48 -7.54
C ALA A 87 -3.93 -6.94 -6.73
N CYS A 88 -4.03 -7.38 -5.49
CA CYS A 88 -4.94 -6.82 -4.50
C CYS A 88 -4.14 -6.10 -3.42
N ALA A 89 -4.60 -4.93 -2.98
CA ALA A 89 -3.96 -4.17 -1.92
C ALA A 89 -4.94 -3.94 -0.78
N ALA A 90 -4.47 -4.11 0.45
CA ALA A 90 -5.12 -3.67 1.67
C ALA A 90 -4.23 -2.64 2.34
N ILE A 91 -4.81 -1.50 2.73
CA ILE A 91 -4.08 -0.40 3.36
C ILE A 91 -4.73 -0.14 4.71
N THR A 92 -3.96 -0.33 5.77
CA THR A 92 -4.38 -0.03 7.13
C THR A 92 -3.66 1.23 7.60
N VAL A 93 -4.43 2.20 8.08
CA VAL A 93 -3.90 3.44 8.65
C VAL A 93 -4.16 3.42 10.15
N SER A 94 -3.13 3.70 10.93
CA SER A 94 -3.23 3.87 12.38
C SER A 94 -2.45 5.10 12.83
N VAL A 95 -2.74 5.57 14.04
CA VAL A 95 -2.11 6.76 14.62
C VAL A 95 -1.46 6.39 15.93
N GLN A 96 -0.21 6.79 16.11
CA GLN A 96 0.51 6.68 17.35
C GLN A 96 0.73 8.07 17.94
N TYR A 97 0.25 8.30 19.16
CA TYR A 97 0.53 9.53 19.90
C TYR A 97 1.64 9.30 20.93
N PRO A 98 2.53 10.29 21.16
CA PRO A 98 3.45 10.26 22.27
C PRO A 98 2.65 10.12 23.57
N GLN A 99 3.07 9.20 24.43
CA GLN A 99 2.43 9.01 25.73
C GLN A 99 2.73 10.24 26.60
N GLU A 100 1.70 10.89 27.14
CA GLU A 100 1.92 11.86 28.21
C GLU A 100 2.65 11.17 29.37
N PRO A 101 3.65 11.82 29.99
CA PRO A 101 4.31 11.26 31.16
C PRO A 101 3.24 11.05 32.23
N ARG A 102 3.00 9.78 32.57
CA ARG A 102 2.06 9.36 33.61
C ARG A 102 2.50 10.03 34.92
N ARG A 103 1.78 11.06 35.33
CA ARG A 103 1.95 11.71 36.65
C ARG A 103 1.51 10.77 37.77
#